data_AF-A0A2E9D628-F1
#
_entry.id   AF-A0A2E9D628-F1
#
_cell.length_a   1.000
_cell.length_b   1.000
_cell.length_c   1.000
_cell.angle_alpha   90.00
_cell.angle_beta   90.00
_cell.angle_gamma   90.00
#
_symmetry.space_group_name_H-M   'P 1'
#
loop_
_entity.id
_entity.type
_entity.pdbx_description
1 polymer ?
#
loop_
_entity_poly.entity_id
_entity_poly.type
_entity_poly.pdbx_seq_one_letter_code
_entity_poly.pdbx_strand_id
1 'polypeptide(L)' 'MGTKYYTRFLLQTVDTQEVDEYSGVVELQAAEQSVLEPREIEALLASSFDLESDQVQLLNWSPLH' A
#
# COMPACT_ATOMS: atom_id res chain seq x y z
N MET A 1 17.22 10.34 -5.19
CA MET A 1 16.98 9.04 -5.85
C MET A 1 15.95 8.34 -5.02
N GLY A 2 14.72 8.21 -5.51
CA GLY A 2 13.65 7.52 -4.78
C GLY A 2 13.90 6.02 -4.74
N THR A 3 13.58 5.37 -3.62
CA THR A 3 13.63 3.91 -3.52
C THR A 3 12.31 3.35 -4.03
N LYS A 4 12.38 2.36 -4.91
CA LYS A 4 11.20 1.66 -5.41
C LYS A 4 10.86 0.54 -4.45
N TYR A 5 9.57 0.33 -4.21
CA TYR A 5 9.07 -0.73 -3.36
C TYR A 5 8.02 -1.51 -4.15
N TYR A 6 8.15 -2.83 -4.12
CA TYR A 6 7.07 -3.70 -4.54
C TYR A 6 6.06 -3.78 -3.39
N THR A 7 4.80 -3.50 -3.71
CA THR A 7 3.69 -3.59 -2.79
C THR A 7 2.62 -4.52 -3.34
N ARG A 8 2.02 -5.32 -2.46
CA ARG A 8 0.85 -6.14 -2.76
C ARG A 8 -0.14 -5.97 -1.63
N PHE A 9 -1.39 -5.66 -1.97
CA PHE A 9 -2.44 -5.37 -1.00
C PHE A 9 -3.80 -5.84 -1.53
N LEU A 10 -4.73 -6.04 -0.61
CA LEU A 10 -6.13 -6.35 -0.90
C LEU A 10 -6.97 -5.09 -0.66
N LEU A 11 -7.94 -4.85 -1.54
CA LEU A 11 -9.00 -3.87 -1.32
C LEU A 11 -10.30 -4.62 -1.05
N GLN A 12 -10.95 -4.30 0.06
CA GLN A 12 -12.26 -4.83 0.41
C GLN A 12 -13.25 -3.67 0.45
N THR A 13 -14.08 -3.56 -0.58
CA THR A 13 -15.12 -2.51 -0.63
C THR A 13 -16.36 -2.98 0.11
N VAL A 14 -17.00 -2.11 0.89
CA VAL A 14 -18.21 -2.46 1.65
C VAL A 14 -19.38 -2.87 0.74
N ASP A 15 -19.39 -2.38 -0.51
CA ASP A 15 -20.46 -2.63 -1.48
C ASP A 15 -20.32 -3.97 -2.21
N THR A 16 -19.11 -4.54 -2.25
CA THR A 16 -18.81 -5.76 -3.00
C THR A 16 -18.21 -6.80 -2.06
N GLN A 17 -18.82 -7.99 -1.94
CA GLN A 17 -18.23 -9.13 -1.22
C GLN A 17 -16.94 -9.67 -1.88
N GLU A 18 -16.47 -9.02 -2.94
CA GLU A 18 -15.26 -9.36 -3.65
C GLU A 18 -14.08 -8.60 -3.04
N VAL A 19 -13.01 -9.36 -2.80
CA VAL A 19 -11.74 -8.83 -2.34
C VAL A 19 -10.84 -8.77 -3.56
N ASP A 20 -10.53 -7.56 -4.01
CA ASP A 20 -9.67 -7.35 -5.15
C ASP A 20 -8.21 -7.32 -4.71
N GLU A 21 -7.38 -8.13 -5.36
CA GLU A 21 -5.94 -8.15 -5.10
C GLU A 21 -5.19 -7.25 -6.08
N TYR A 22 -4.42 -6.32 -5.53
CA TYR A 22 -3.59 -5.39 -6.28
C TYR A 22 -2.11 -5.62 -5.98
N SER A 23 -1.30 -5.58 -7.02
CA SER A 23 0.16 -5.67 -6.96
C SER A 23 0.77 -4.57 -7.80
N GLY A 24 1.78 -3.88 -7.27
CA GLY A 24 2.37 -2.74 -7.96
C GLY A 24 3.75 -2.37 -7.45
N VAL A 25 4.35 -1.37 -8.10
CA VAL A 25 5.59 -0.75 -7.66
C VAL A 25 5.31 0.69 -7.31
N VAL A 26 5.62 1.08 -6.08
CA VAL A 26 5.51 2.46 -5.61
C VAL A 26 6.91 3.06 -5.46
N GLU A 27 7.05 4.32 -5.79
CA GLU A 27 8.28 5.06 -5.56
C GLU A 27 8.10 5.98 -4.37
N LEU A 28 8.91 5.78 -3.33
CA LEU A 28 8.94 6.66 -2.17
C LEU A 28 10.00 7.73 -2.39
N GLN A 29 9.51 8.97 -2.47
CA GLN A 29 10.33 10.18 -2.57
C GLN A 29 10.82 10.66 -1.19
N ALA A 30 10.53 9.92 -0.11
CA ALA A 30 10.91 10.31 1.24
C ALA A 30 12.43 10.52 1.34
N ALA A 31 12.81 11.71 1.80
CA ALA A 31 14.15 11.96 2.28
C ALA A 31 14.37 11.04 3.48
N GLU A 32 15.31 10.10 3.32
CA GLU A 32 15.77 9.18 4.36
C GLU A 32 14.84 7.98 4.62
N GLN A 33 15.50 6.83 4.68
CA GLN A 33 15.00 5.46 4.83
C GLN A 33 14.15 5.26 6.09
N SER A 34 13.01 5.94 6.18
CA SER A 34 12.04 5.68 7.22
C SER A 34 11.37 4.37 6.88
N VAL A 35 11.58 3.36 7.74
CA VAL A 35 10.84 2.10 7.69
C VAL A 35 9.39 2.47 7.97
N LEU A 36 8.59 2.60 6.92
CA LEU A 36 7.16 2.83 7.06
C LEU A 36 6.54 1.60 7.70
N GLU A 37 5.75 1.82 8.74
CA GLU A 37 4.98 0.75 9.33
C GLU A 37 3.91 0.26 8.33
N PRO A 38 3.54 -1.02 8.34
CA PRO A 38 2.50 -1.57 7.47
C PRO A 38 1.22 -0.73 7.46
N ARG A 39 0.80 -0.23 8.64
CA ARG A 39 -0.39 0.61 8.80
C ARG A 39 -0.30 1.97 8.09
N GLU A 40 0.89 2.56 8.04
CA GLU A 40 1.09 3.83 7.34
C GLU A 40 0.98 3.62 5.83
N ILE A 41 1.52 2.51 5.33
CA ILE A 41 1.40 2.12 3.92
C ILE A 41 -0.06 1.85 3.57
N GLU A 42 -0.79 1.12 4.42
CA GLU A 42 -2.23 0.87 4.25
C GLU A 42 -3.02 2.19 4.21
N ALA A 43 -2.75 3.13 5.11
CA ALA A 43 -3.40 4.44 5.11
C ALA A 43 -3.07 5.28 3.86
N LEU A 44 -1.82 5.24 3.37
CA LEU A 44 -1.40 5.92 2.14
C LEU A 44 -2.07 5.32 0.91
N LEU A 45 -2.15 3.99 0.84
CA LEU A 45 -2.85 3.28 -0.22
C LEU A 45 -4.34 3.61 -0.15
N ALA A 46 -4.99 3.47 1.01
CA ALA A 46 -6.39 3.79 1.22
C ALA A 46 -6.72 5.22 0.76
N SER A 47 -5.91 6.21 1.17
CA SER A 47 -6.08 7.59 0.73
C SER A 47 -5.88 7.78 -0.77
N SER A 48 -5.07 6.95 -1.44
CA SER A 48 -4.88 7.02 -2.91
C SER A 48 -6.06 6.44 -3.69
N PHE A 49 -6.82 5.53 -3.06
CA PHE A 49 -7.98 4.86 -3.64
C PHE A 49 -9.33 5.43 -3.15
N ASP A 50 -9.32 6.49 -2.33
CA ASP A 50 -10.51 7.07 -1.67
C ASP A 50 -11.24 6.05 -0.77
N LEU A 51 -10.47 5.19 -0.09
CA LEU A 51 -10.96 4.14 0.81
C LEU A 51 -10.53 4.41 2.25
N GLU A 52 -11.14 3.69 3.19
CA GLU A 52 -10.69 3.66 4.59
C GLU A 52 -9.51 2.71 4.77
N SER A 53 -8.64 2.98 5.74
CA SER A 53 -7.49 2.12 6.02
C SER A 53 -7.87 0.69 6.43
N ASP A 54 -9.06 0.50 7.01
CA ASP A 54 -9.59 -0.83 7.36
C ASP A 54 -10.03 -1.63 6.13
N GLN A 55 -10.27 -0.95 5.01
CA GLN A 55 -10.63 -1.56 3.72
C GLN A 55 -9.39 -1.93 2.89
N VAL A 56 -8.19 -1.67 3.40
CA VAL A 56 -6.92 -1.99 2.74
C VAL A 56 -6.09 -2.90 3.63
N GLN A 57 -5.72 -4.07 3.10
CA GLN A 57 -4.85 -4.99 3.81
C GLN A 57 -3.54 -5.18 3.05
N LEU A 58 -2.43 -4.76 3.65
CA LEU A 58 -1.11 -4.96 3.07
C LEU A 58 -0.68 -6.43 3.22
N LEU A 59 -0.40 -7.08 2.09
CA LEU A 59 0.08 -8.46 2.05
C LEU A 59 1.59 -8.54 1.97
N ASN A 60 2.21 -7.67 1.15
CA ASN A 60 3.65 -7.66 0.99
C ASN A 60 4.18 -6.25 0.77
N TRP A 61 5.32 -5.97 1.39
CA TRP A 61 6.08 -4.77 1.22
C TRP A 61 7.55 -5.13 1.14
N SER A 62 8.20 -4.81 0.02
CA SER A 62 9.61 -5.14 -0.15
C SER A 62 10.31 -4.07 -0.96
N PRO A 63 11.48 -3.56 -0.49
CA PRO A 63 12.30 -2.67 -1.30
C PRO A 63 12.77 -3.41 -2.56
N LEU A 64 12.63 -2.75 -3.71
CA LEU A 64 13.24 -3.16 -4.97
C LEU A 64 14.62 -2.52 -5.03
N HIS A 65 15.64 -3.38 -5.07
CA HIS A 65 17.06 -3.02 -4.97
C HIS A 65 17.74 -2.94 -6.33
#